data_AF-A0A245ZEA7-F1
#
_entry.id   AF-A0A245ZEA7-F1
#
_cell.length_a   1.000
_cell.length_b   1.000
_cell.length_c   1.000
_cell.angle_alpha   90.00
_cell.angle_beta   90.00
_cell.angle_gamma   90.00
#
_symmetry.space_group_name_H-M   'P 1'
#
loop_
_entity.id
_entity.type
_entity.pdbx_description
1 polymer ?
#
loop_
_entity_poly.entity_id
_entity_poly.type
_entity_poly.pdbx_seq_one_letter_code
_entity_poly.pdbx_strand_id
1 'polypeptide(L)'
;MTDPVTQNVASAVPSPTEEPKSSRPARRMFRPARVASRLSGDEAEREGRIVRIAFARLGTEAARVFLNTPHEALGGRPLDLATSSAEGAAAVEQTIAAMPQADPIAPSRA
;
A
#
# COMPACT_ATOMS: atom_id res chain seq x y z
N MET A 1 3.90 -22.13 -67.04
CA MET A 1 3.11 -21.07 -66.38
C MET A 1 4.05 -20.37 -65.42
N THR A 2 4.34 -19.11 -65.72
CA THR A 2 5.33 -18.25 -65.08
C THR A 2 4.69 -17.49 -63.92
N ASP A 3 5.14 -17.73 -62.69
CA ASP A 3 4.86 -16.85 -61.55
C ASP A 3 6.00 -15.83 -61.43
N PRO A 4 5.75 -14.51 -61.58
CA PRO A 4 6.76 -13.52 -61.30
C PRO A 4 6.83 -13.20 -59.80
N VAL A 5 8.05 -13.39 -59.29
CA VAL A 5 8.65 -12.70 -58.15
C VAL A 5 8.26 -11.22 -58.12
N THR A 6 7.83 -10.71 -56.96
CA THR A 6 8.29 -9.39 -56.48
C THR A 6 8.42 -9.42 -54.97
N GLN A 7 9.69 -9.51 -54.59
CA GLN A 7 10.25 -9.19 -53.29
C GLN A 7 10.11 -7.67 -53.06
N ASN A 8 9.60 -7.25 -51.90
CA ASN A 8 9.85 -5.89 -51.41
C ASN A 8 10.46 -5.96 -50.01
N VAL A 9 11.77 -5.77 -49.99
CA VAL A 9 12.58 -5.42 -48.83
C VAL A 9 12.55 -3.91 -48.65
N ALA A 10 12.43 -3.46 -47.40
CA ALA A 10 13.25 -2.41 -46.79
C ALA A 10 12.48 -1.61 -45.73
N SER A 11 13.16 -1.46 -44.59
CA SER A 11 13.14 -0.27 -43.72
C SER A 11 11.86 -0.02 -42.93
N ALA A 12 11.90 0.38 -41.66
CA ALA A 12 12.95 0.64 -40.71
C ALA A 12 12.25 0.74 -39.34
N VAL A 13 12.91 0.28 -38.28
CA VAL A 13 12.50 0.62 -36.91
C VAL A 13 13.07 2.03 -36.63
N PRO A 14 12.26 2.94 -36.08
CA PRO A 14 12.50 3.29 -34.67
C PRO A 14 11.20 3.48 -33.88
N SER A 15 11.10 2.84 -32.70
CA SER A 15 10.35 3.38 -31.57
C SER A 15 10.98 4.74 -31.19
N PRO A 16 10.24 5.76 -30.73
CA PRO A 16 9.62 5.73 -29.40
C PRO A 16 8.33 6.57 -29.29
N THR A 17 7.80 6.69 -28.07
CA THR A 17 6.71 7.57 -27.61
C THR A 17 5.37 6.86 -27.45
N GLU A 18 5.35 5.91 -26.53
CA GLU A 18 4.14 5.64 -25.77
C GLU A 18 3.85 6.87 -24.92
N GLU A 19 2.86 7.66 -25.33
CA GLU A 19 2.31 8.78 -24.55
C GLU A 19 1.81 8.25 -23.20
N PRO A 20 2.27 8.76 -22.04
CA PRO A 20 1.55 8.51 -20.81
C PRO A 20 0.23 9.28 -20.89
N LYS A 21 -0.87 8.57 -21.16
CA LYS A 21 -2.23 9.10 -21.02
C LYS A 21 -2.40 9.55 -19.58
N SER A 22 -2.27 10.87 -19.37
CA SER A 22 -2.55 11.56 -18.13
C SER A 22 -3.95 11.18 -17.64
N SER A 23 -3.99 10.30 -16.63
CA SER A 23 -5.22 9.93 -15.95
C SER A 23 -5.69 11.16 -15.18
N ARG A 24 -6.70 11.86 -15.72
CA ARG A 24 -7.40 12.94 -15.01
C ARG A 24 -7.79 12.43 -13.61
N PRO A 25 -7.51 13.15 -12.52
CA PRO A 25 -7.90 12.71 -11.20
C PRO A 25 -9.42 12.59 -11.16
N ALA A 26 -9.93 11.37 -11.03
CA ALA A 26 -11.35 11.12 -10.93
C ALA A 26 -11.89 11.95 -9.75
N ARG A 27 -12.93 12.77 -10.00
CA ARG A 27 -13.60 13.55 -8.96
C ARG A 27 -14.04 12.58 -7.86
N ARG A 28 -13.52 12.75 -6.65
CA ARG A 28 -13.90 11.97 -5.47
C ARG A 28 -15.37 12.24 -5.17
N MET A 29 -16.26 11.38 -5.66
CA MET A 29 -17.66 11.36 -5.22
C MET A 29 -17.69 10.87 -3.77
N PHE A 30 -18.36 11.61 -2.89
CA PHE A 30 -18.64 11.15 -1.53
C PHE A 30 -19.48 9.89 -1.61
N ARG A 31 -18.85 8.74 -1.30
CA ARG A 31 -19.55 7.45 -1.25
C ARG A 31 -20.35 7.37 0.05
N PRO A 32 -21.61 6.90 0.01
CA PRO A 32 -22.40 6.72 1.22
C PRO A 32 -21.73 5.71 2.16
N ALA A 33 -21.80 5.94 3.47
CA ALA A 33 -21.12 5.14 4.49
C ALA A 33 -21.50 3.63 4.51
N ARG A 34 -22.58 3.25 3.83
CA ARG A 34 -22.97 1.85 3.59
C ARG A 34 -22.19 1.17 2.45
N VAL A 35 -21.61 1.96 1.55
CA VAL A 35 -20.82 1.52 0.38
C VAL A 35 -19.33 1.79 0.58
N ALA A 36 -18.97 2.65 1.53
CA ALA A 36 -17.64 2.60 2.14
C ALA A 36 -17.50 1.23 2.79
N SER A 37 -16.53 0.44 2.32
CA SER A 37 -16.26 -0.91 2.82
C SER A 37 -16.18 -0.84 4.34
N ARG A 38 -17.22 -1.30 5.02
CA ARG A 38 -17.19 -1.43 6.47
C ARG A 38 -16.34 -2.66 6.73
N LEU A 39 -15.28 -2.47 7.50
CA LEU A 39 -14.57 -3.58 8.09
C LEU A 39 -15.60 -4.49 8.77
N SER A 40 -15.50 -5.79 8.51
CA SER A 40 -16.19 -6.80 9.30
C SER A 40 -15.81 -6.62 10.77
N GLY A 41 -16.66 -7.10 11.70
CA GLY A 41 -16.38 -7.01 13.15
C GLY A 41 -14.98 -7.52 13.48
N ASP A 42 -14.63 -8.70 12.96
CA ASP A 42 -13.31 -9.32 13.15
C ASP A 42 -12.15 -8.48 12.59
N GLU A 43 -12.36 -7.79 11.47
CA GLU A 43 -11.33 -6.95 10.87
C GLU A 43 -11.11 -5.69 11.70
N ALA A 44 -12.19 -5.08 12.21
CA ALA A 44 -12.13 -3.92 13.10
C ALA A 44 -11.50 -4.28 14.45
N GLU A 45 -11.76 -5.48 14.97
CA GLU A 45 -11.13 -5.98 16.19
C GLU A 45 -9.61 -6.15 16.03
N ARG A 46 -9.16 -6.75 14.92
CA ARG A 46 -7.73 -6.89 14.59
C ARG A 46 -7.08 -5.53 14.42
N GLU A 47 -7.70 -4.64 13.64
CA GLU A 47 -7.19 -3.29 13.43
C GLU A 47 -7.06 -2.53 14.75
N GLY A 48 -8.11 -2.53 15.57
CA GLY A 48 -8.10 -1.87 16.88
C GLY A 48 -7.06 -2.45 17.84
N ARG A 49 -6.77 -3.75 17.78
CA ARG A 49 -5.69 -4.38 18.56
C ARG A 49 -4.32 -3.89 18.09
N ILE A 50 -4.06 -3.94 16.79
CA ILE A 50 -2.80 -3.51 16.17
C ILE A 50 -2.52 -2.03 16.44
N VAL A 51 -3.54 -1.19 16.26
CA VAL A 51 -3.48 0.25 16.56
C VAL A 51 -3.05 0.44 18.01
N ARG A 52 -3.74 -0.16 18.98
CA ARG A 52 -3.39 0.00 20.41
C ARG A 52 -1.95 -0.42 20.71
N ILE A 53 -1.49 -1.54 20.14
CA ILE A 53 -0.12 -2.03 20.34
C ILE A 53 0.90 -1.04 19.74
N ALA A 54 0.66 -0.56 18.52
CA ALA A 54 1.53 0.40 17.86
C ALA A 54 1.63 1.71 18.64
N PHE A 55 0.49 2.29 19.05
CA PHE A 55 0.48 3.53 19.84
C PHE A 55 1.17 3.37 21.19
N ALA A 56 0.96 2.23 21.88
CA ALA A 56 1.60 1.99 23.17
C ALA A 56 3.11 1.80 23.07
N ARG A 57 3.62 1.28 21.95
CA ARG A 57 5.04 0.93 21.78
C ARG A 57 5.86 1.98 21.04
N LEU A 58 5.26 2.62 20.03
CA LEU A 58 5.91 3.58 19.14
C LEU A 58 5.50 5.03 19.43
N GLY A 59 4.44 5.24 20.21
CA GLY A 59 3.85 6.58 20.37
C GLY A 59 3.06 7.04 19.15
N THR A 60 2.38 8.18 19.27
CA THR A 60 1.35 8.64 18.31
C THR A 60 1.85 8.80 16.88
N GLU A 61 2.90 9.61 16.68
CA GLU A 61 3.36 9.95 15.34
C GLU A 61 4.03 8.77 14.64
N ALA A 62 4.93 8.06 15.34
CA ALA A 62 5.61 6.91 14.75
C ALA A 62 4.65 5.75 14.49
N ALA A 63 3.66 5.51 15.35
CA ALA A 63 2.61 4.53 15.08
C ALA A 63 1.81 4.91 13.82
N ARG A 64 1.43 6.18 13.67
CA ARG A 64 0.66 6.65 12.50
C ARG A 64 1.45 6.47 11.21
N VAL A 65 2.74 6.80 11.21
CA VAL A 65 3.62 6.61 10.05
C VAL A 65 3.76 5.11 9.75
N PHE A 66 4.10 4.30 10.75
CA PHE A 66 4.29 2.86 10.59
C PHE A 66 3.04 2.19 9.99
N LEU A 67 1.88 2.40 10.60
CA LEU A 67 0.63 1.73 10.21
C LEU A 67 0.17 2.04 8.78
N ASN A 68 0.47 3.24 8.29
CA ASN A 68 0.00 3.71 6.99
C ASN A 68 1.05 3.61 5.87
N THR A 69 2.32 3.38 6.20
CA THR A 69 3.42 3.36 5.23
C THR A 69 3.77 1.92 4.87
N PRO A 70 4.08 1.61 3.58
CA PRO A 70 4.60 0.30 3.21
C PRO A 70 5.85 -0.04 4.01
N HIS A 71 5.91 -1.25 4.55
CA HIS A 71 7.04 -1.76 5.32
C HIS A 71 7.65 -2.95 4.58
N GLU A 72 8.93 -2.86 4.22
CA GLU A 72 9.58 -3.85 3.36
C GLU A 72 9.55 -5.26 3.96
N ALA A 73 9.81 -5.40 5.27
CA ALA A 73 9.78 -6.70 5.94
C ALA A 73 8.39 -7.37 5.97
N LEU A 74 7.32 -6.57 5.80
CA LEU A 74 5.95 -7.06 5.75
C LEU A 74 5.44 -7.22 4.31
N GLY A 75 6.19 -6.73 3.31
CA GLY A 75 5.78 -6.76 1.91
C GLY A 75 4.57 -5.88 1.58
N GLY A 76 4.21 -4.92 2.46
CA GLY A 76 3.00 -4.12 2.29
C GLY A 76 2.74 -3.14 3.43
N ARG A 77 1.55 -2.52 3.41
CA ARG A 77 1.12 -1.57 4.44
C ARG A 77 0.58 -2.35 5.65
N PRO A 78 1.05 -2.07 6.88
CA PRO A 78 0.68 -2.86 8.06
C PRO A 78 -0.83 -2.94 8.32
N LEU A 79 -1.58 -1.84 8.17
CA LEU A 79 -3.04 -1.87 8.34
C LEU A 79 -3.76 -2.74 7.31
N ASP A 80 -3.33 -2.67 6.06
CA ASP A 80 -3.94 -3.44 4.98
C ASP A 80 -3.70 -4.95 5.20
N LEU A 81 -2.51 -5.32 5.69
CA LEU A 81 -2.16 -6.71 6.01
C LEU A 81 -2.90 -7.23 7.24
N ALA A 82 -3.00 -6.41 8.29
CA ALA A 82 -3.67 -6.77 9.54
C ALA A 82 -5.18 -6.97 9.39
N THR A 83 -5.81 -6.17 8.54
CA THR A 83 -7.25 -6.27 8.27
C THR A 83 -7.56 -7.43 7.34
N SER A 84 -6.72 -7.66 6.32
CA SER A 84 -6.91 -8.74 5.34
C SER A 84 -6.85 -10.15 5.95
N SER A 85 -6.08 -10.38 7.02
CA SER A 85 -5.96 -11.72 7.63
C SER A 85 -5.45 -11.69 9.07
N ALA A 86 -5.75 -12.76 9.81
CA ALA A 86 -5.20 -12.95 11.16
C ALA A 86 -3.68 -13.18 11.15
N GLU A 87 -3.15 -13.86 10.12
CA GLU A 87 -1.70 -14.06 9.96
C GLU A 87 -0.96 -12.75 9.70
N GLY A 88 -1.53 -11.88 8.85
CA GLY A 88 -1.01 -10.53 8.62
C GLY A 88 -1.02 -9.70 9.90
N ALA A 89 -2.07 -9.80 10.72
CA ALA A 89 -2.10 -9.15 12.03
C ALA A 89 -0.98 -9.67 12.95
N ALA A 90 -0.79 -10.99 13.04
CA ALA A 90 0.28 -11.57 13.85
C ALA A 90 1.70 -11.13 13.39
N ALA A 91 1.94 -11.06 12.07
CA ALA A 91 3.21 -10.59 11.52
C ALA A 91 3.48 -9.12 11.87
N VAL A 92 2.45 -8.28 11.83
CA VAL A 92 2.54 -6.87 12.23
C VAL A 92 2.80 -6.75 13.73
N GLU A 93 2.14 -7.53 14.58
CA GLU A 93 2.40 -7.56 16.03
C GLU A 93 3.87 -7.91 16.33
N GLN A 94 4.40 -8.95 15.68
CA GLN A 94 5.80 -9.36 15.83
C GLN A 94 6.77 -8.27 15.38
N THR A 95 6.45 -7.60 14.28
CA THR A 95 7.26 -6.48 13.77
C THR A 95 7.30 -5.33 14.77
N ILE A 96 6.15 -4.93 15.31
CA ILE A 96 6.07 -3.87 16.35
C ILE A 96 6.81 -4.29 17.62
N ALA A 97 6.73 -5.56 18.01
CA ALA A 97 7.44 -6.09 19.17
C ALA A 97 8.97 -6.05 18.96
N ALA A 98 9.45 -6.33 17.75
CA ALA A 98 10.86 -6.29 17.39
C ALA A 98 11.42 -4.86 17.25
N MET A 99 10.56 -3.86 17.05
CA MET A 99 10.97 -2.46 16.97
C MET A 99 11.43 -1.92 18.33
N PRO A 100 12.44 -1.03 18.33
CA PRO A 100 12.83 -0.30 19.54
C PRO A 100 11.64 0.53 20.03
N GLN A 101 11.47 0.58 21.36
CA GLN A 101 10.47 1.47 21.94
C GLN A 101 10.84 2.90 21.60
N ALA A 102 9.87 3.68 21.12
CA ALA A 102 10.07 5.10 20.97
C ALA A 102 10.07 5.72 22.38
N ASP A 103 11.13 6.44 22.72
CA ASP A 103 11.19 7.13 24.00
C ASP A 103 10.01 8.12 24.12
N PRO A 104 9.21 8.06 25.20
CA PRO A 104 8.00 8.86 25.33
C PRO A 104 8.23 10.37 25.51
N ILE A 105 9.49 10.84 25.43
CA ILE A 105 9.91 12.21 25.80
C ILE A 105 10.90 12.83 24.79
N ALA A 106 10.84 12.49 23.52
CA ALA A 106 11.59 13.24 22.51
C ALA A 106 10.69 14.33 21.89
N PRO A 107 10.82 15.62 22.30
CA PRO A 107 10.08 16.70 21.64
C PRO A 107 10.56 16.84 20.19
N SER A 108 9.58 16.94 19.29
CA SER A 108 9.76 17.23 17.87
C SER A 108 10.64 18.48 17.72
N ARG A 109 11.86 18.33 17.19
CA ARG A 109 12.68 19.47 16.80
C ARG A 109 12.00 20.18 15.63
N ALA A 110 11.70 21.46 15.85
CA ALA A 110 11.27 22.43 14.85
C ALA A 110 12.43 22.84 13.94
#